data_AF-A0A7U9N0Z5-F1
#
_entry.id   AF-A0A7U9N0Z5-F1
#
_cell.length_a   1.000
_cell.length_b   1.000
_cell.length_c   1.000
_cell.angle_alpha   90.00
_cell.angle_beta   90.00
_cell.angle_gamma   90.00
#
_symmetry.space_group_name_H-M   'P 1'
#
loop_
_entity.id
_entity.type
_entity.pdbx_description
1 polymer ?
#
loop_
_entity_poly.entity_id
_entity_poly.type
_entity_poly.pdbx_seq_one_letter_code
_entity_poly.pdbx_strand_id
1 'polypeptide(L)'
;MNYIILDLEWNQSSTGQEPEAAKLPFEIIEIGAIKLNQERVMVSEFSQLIRPTVYRRMHRITSKLIHMRMEELERGKPFTQVVEDFLRWCGEDYIFCTWGPLDLTELQRNLRYYGMAPLSRGPIAFLDVQKLFSIAYEDRKSRRALEWAVDYLEIKKDIPFHRAFSDAYYTARVLAAIRDPEVLKNVSYDVFNPPLCREEEIKVQFDTYFKYISRTFPDKTAALADREVSSSKCYLCRRNLRKKVKWFSPNGRHYYCVAYCDKHGFLKCKTRIRKTEDGKVYVVKTSRFISPEDMEKLVERRDHARKMHSHSRKTAGKGPDKAGQTRGSIS
;
A
#
# COMPACT_ATOMS: atom_id res chain seq x y z
N MET A 1 15.53 18.95 5.87
CA MET A 1 14.47 18.06 5.34
C MET A 1 13.12 18.76 5.33
N ASN A 2 12.52 18.95 4.16
CA ASN A 2 11.15 19.46 4.02
C ASN A 2 10.11 18.34 3.97
N TYR A 3 8.85 18.64 4.28
CA TYR A 3 7.72 17.74 4.07
C TYR A 3 6.98 18.15 2.81
N ILE A 4 6.92 17.26 1.81
CA ILE A 4 6.13 17.46 0.59
C ILE A 4 4.83 16.71 0.75
N ILE A 5 3.77 17.43 1.08
CA ILE A 5 2.43 16.87 1.13
C ILE A 5 1.94 16.81 -0.30
N LEU A 6 1.63 15.61 -0.78
CA LEU A 6 1.19 15.34 -2.14
C LEU A 6 -0.19 14.71 -2.11
N ASP A 7 -1.05 15.19 -2.99
CA ASP A 7 -2.31 14.58 -3.34
C ASP A 7 -2.48 14.65 -4.86
N LEU A 8 -3.14 13.65 -5.44
CA LEU A 8 -3.30 13.49 -6.88
C LEU A 8 -4.76 13.22 -7.21
N GLU A 9 -5.24 13.85 -8.28
CA GLU A 9 -6.47 13.41 -8.92
C GLU A 9 -6.14 12.71 -10.24
N TRP A 10 -6.90 11.68 -10.57
CA TRP A 10 -6.69 10.87 -11.77
C TRP A 10 -7.98 10.53 -12.50
N ASN A 11 -7.87 10.38 -13.82
CA ASN A 11 -8.89 9.77 -14.66
C ASN A 11 -8.57 8.29 -14.91
N GLN A 12 -9.58 7.53 -15.31
CA GLN A 12 -9.46 6.09 -15.55
C GLN A 12 -10.35 5.65 -16.70
N SER A 13 -10.11 4.43 -17.20
CA SER A 13 -11.01 3.82 -18.18
C SER A 13 -12.43 3.63 -17.62
N SER A 14 -13.42 3.78 -18.51
CA SER A 14 -14.83 3.42 -18.24
C SER A 14 -15.17 1.96 -18.50
N THR A 15 -14.36 1.27 -19.30
CA THR A 15 -14.62 -0.13 -19.69
C THR A 15 -13.61 -1.10 -19.11
N GLY A 16 -12.39 -0.62 -18.86
CA GLY A 16 -11.23 -1.42 -18.46
C GLY A 16 -10.74 -2.38 -19.54
N GLN A 17 -11.22 -2.24 -20.77
CA GLN A 17 -10.93 -3.17 -21.88
C GLN A 17 -9.79 -2.69 -22.77
N GLU A 18 -9.41 -1.42 -22.64
CA GLU A 18 -8.32 -0.81 -23.41
C GLU A 18 -6.97 -1.39 -22.97
N PRO A 19 -6.05 -1.70 -23.90
CA PRO A 19 -4.71 -2.20 -23.56
C PRO A 19 -3.94 -1.29 -22.59
N GLU A 20 -4.18 0.02 -22.67
CA GLU A 20 -3.61 1.06 -21.82
C GLU A 20 -4.06 0.90 -20.36
N ALA A 21 -5.29 0.41 -20.10
CA ALA A 21 -5.82 0.22 -18.75
C ALA A 21 -5.02 -0.79 -17.92
N ALA A 22 -4.31 -1.72 -18.57
CA ALA A 22 -3.41 -2.64 -17.89
C ALA A 22 -2.09 -1.97 -17.46
N LYS A 23 -1.62 -0.95 -18.21
CA LYS A 23 -0.34 -0.27 -17.95
C LYS A 23 -0.52 0.98 -17.08
N LEU A 24 -1.58 1.75 -17.35
CA LEU A 24 -1.93 3.00 -16.71
C LEU A 24 -3.41 2.99 -16.29
N PRO A 25 -3.79 2.23 -15.26
CA PRO A 25 -5.17 2.20 -14.75
C PRO A 25 -5.66 3.59 -14.34
N PHE A 26 -4.76 4.44 -13.84
CA PHE A 26 -5.04 5.79 -13.36
C PHE A 26 -4.08 6.78 -14.03
N GLU A 27 -4.62 7.61 -14.92
CA GLU A 27 -3.88 8.71 -15.56
C GLU A 27 -4.03 9.96 -14.68
N ILE A 28 -2.91 10.51 -14.19
CA ILE A 28 -2.95 11.71 -13.33
C ILE A 28 -3.42 12.92 -14.15
N ILE A 29 -4.37 13.66 -13.60
CA ILE A 29 -5.00 14.83 -14.22
C ILE A 29 -4.86 16.11 -13.38
N GLU A 30 -4.46 16.01 -12.11
CA GLU A 30 -4.13 17.16 -11.26
C GLU A 30 -3.03 16.75 -10.26
N ILE A 31 -2.07 17.64 -10.02
CA ILE A 31 -1.12 17.54 -8.91
C ILE A 31 -1.37 18.70 -7.97
N GLY A 32 -1.66 18.39 -6.70
CA GLY A 32 -1.72 19.34 -5.61
C GLY A 32 -0.67 19.01 -4.57
N ALA A 33 0.09 20.00 -4.14
CA ALA A 33 1.08 19.80 -3.10
C ALA A 33 1.31 21.04 -2.23
N ILE A 34 1.65 20.76 -0.97
CA ILE A 34 2.07 21.76 0.01
C ILE A 34 3.47 21.40 0.51
N LYS A 35 4.34 22.40 0.59
CA LYS A 35 5.65 22.26 1.22
C LYS A 35 5.59 22.82 2.63
N LEU A 36 5.88 21.97 3.60
CA LEU A 36 6.16 22.40 4.97
C LEU A 36 7.66 22.37 5.25
N ASN A 37 8.14 23.34 6.02
CA ASN A 37 9.48 23.33 6.59
C ASN A 37 9.58 22.35 7.78
N GLN A 38 10.73 22.35 8.46
CA GLN A 38 10.99 21.43 9.59
C GLN A 38 10.06 21.68 10.78
N GLU A 39 9.64 22.93 10.97
CA GLU A 39 8.68 23.37 11.98
C GLU A 39 7.21 23.05 11.60
N ARG A 40 7.00 22.36 10.46
CA ARG A 40 5.69 22.05 9.88
C ARG A 40 4.87 23.31 9.53
N VAL A 41 5.55 24.41 9.26
CA VAL A 41 4.97 25.65 8.74
C VAL A 41 4.95 25.60 7.22
N MET A 42 3.83 26.01 6.63
CA MET A 42 3.67 26.09 5.19
C MET A 42 4.55 27.19 4.60
N VAL A 43 5.38 26.83 3.63
CA VAL A 43 6.33 27.75 2.99
C VAL A 43 6.13 27.87 1.48
N SER A 44 5.43 26.93 0.85
CA SER A 44 5.15 26.97 -0.58
C SER A 44 4.00 26.03 -0.95
N GLU A 45 3.40 26.27 -2.10
CA GLU A 45 2.36 25.45 -2.72
C GLU A 45 2.69 25.14 -4.18
N PHE A 46 2.13 24.04 -4.67
CA PHE A 46 2.16 23.65 -6.08
C PHE A 46 0.79 23.12 -6.46
N SER A 47 0.21 23.65 -7.54
CA SER A 47 -1.08 23.20 -8.07
C SER A 47 -1.07 23.33 -9.58
N GLN A 48 -1.23 22.21 -10.29
CA GLN A 48 -1.24 22.18 -11.75
C GLN A 48 -2.23 21.13 -12.27
N LEU A 49 -3.00 21.53 -13.29
CA LEU A 49 -3.82 20.63 -14.10
C LEU A 49 -2.96 19.98 -15.19
N ILE A 50 -3.23 18.70 -15.44
CA ILE A 50 -2.58 17.90 -16.46
C ILE A 50 -3.61 17.54 -17.53
N ARG A 51 -3.23 17.77 -18.79
CA ARG A 51 -4.06 17.41 -19.94
C ARG A 51 -4.03 15.89 -20.17
N PRO A 52 -5.18 15.19 -20.07
CA PRO A 52 -5.26 13.76 -20.33
C PRO A 52 -4.91 13.46 -21.78
N THR A 53 -4.09 12.44 -22.01
CA THR A 53 -3.74 11.95 -23.35
C THR A 53 -4.26 10.55 -23.61
N VAL A 54 -4.45 9.75 -22.55
CA VAL A 54 -4.91 8.37 -22.58
C VAL A 54 -6.44 8.31 -22.44
N TYR A 55 -6.98 8.85 -21.35
CA TYR A 55 -8.42 8.83 -21.07
C TYR A 55 -9.05 10.19 -21.37
N ARG A 56 -9.42 10.40 -22.64
CA ARG A 56 -10.01 11.65 -23.14
C ARG A 56 -11.49 11.85 -22.81
N ARG A 57 -12.09 10.93 -22.05
CA ARG A 57 -13.45 11.06 -21.52
C ARG A 57 -13.38 10.88 -20.02
N MET A 58 -14.02 11.77 -19.28
CA MET A 58 -14.05 11.64 -17.83
C MET A 58 -14.87 10.43 -17.41
N HIS A 59 -14.31 9.61 -16.55
CA HIS A 59 -15.03 8.50 -15.96
C HIS A 59 -16.23 9.00 -15.13
N ARG A 60 -17.38 8.33 -15.23
CA ARG A 60 -18.64 8.79 -14.59
C ARG A 60 -18.56 8.92 -13.06
N ILE A 61 -17.77 8.06 -12.40
CA ILE A 61 -17.57 8.15 -10.95
C ILE A 61 -16.61 9.30 -10.63
N THR A 62 -15.53 9.43 -11.39
CA THR A 62 -14.55 10.51 -11.23
C THR A 62 -15.24 11.87 -11.37
N SER A 63 -16.04 12.08 -12.41
CA SER A 63 -16.81 13.32 -12.63
C SER A 63 -17.77 13.69 -11.51
N LYS A 64 -18.20 12.73 -10.67
CA LYS A 64 -19.06 13.01 -9.51
C LYS A 64 -18.27 13.34 -8.24
N LEU A 65 -17.05 12.82 -8.15
CA LEU A 65 -16.16 13.02 -7.00
C LEU A 65 -15.38 14.32 -7.17
N ILE A 66 -14.76 14.51 -8.33
CA ILE A 66 -13.97 15.70 -8.62
C ILE A 66 -14.85 16.76 -9.26
N HIS A 67 -14.81 17.98 -8.73
CA HIS A 67 -15.53 19.12 -9.29
C HIS A 67 -14.76 19.73 -10.49
N MET A 68 -14.54 18.92 -11.52
CA MET A 68 -13.74 19.27 -12.69
C MET A 68 -14.38 18.78 -13.98
N ARG A 69 -14.31 19.60 -15.03
CA ARG A 69 -14.79 19.24 -16.36
C ARG A 69 -13.66 18.98 -17.35
N MET A 70 -13.94 18.23 -18.41
CA MET A 70 -12.94 17.91 -19.44
C MET A 70 -12.39 19.17 -20.12
N GLU A 71 -13.21 20.20 -20.31
CA GLU A 71 -12.77 21.47 -20.93
C GLU A 71 -11.73 22.22 -20.07
N GLU A 72 -11.75 22.02 -18.75
CA GLU A 72 -10.74 22.56 -17.84
C GLU A 72 -9.43 21.78 -17.97
N LEU A 73 -9.52 20.45 -18.06
CA LEU A 73 -8.39 19.55 -18.26
C LEU A 73 -7.69 19.76 -19.60
N GLU A 74 -8.43 20.10 -20.66
CA GLU A 74 -7.86 20.41 -21.98
C GLU A 74 -6.91 21.62 -21.95
N ARG A 75 -7.07 22.52 -20.96
CA ARG A 75 -6.19 23.67 -20.72
C ARG A 75 -4.97 23.32 -19.85
N GLY A 76 -4.92 22.10 -19.32
CA GLY A 76 -3.80 21.59 -18.55
C GLY A 76 -2.52 21.45 -19.39
N LYS A 77 -1.39 21.31 -18.71
CA LYS A 77 -0.09 21.05 -19.36
C LYS A 77 0.13 19.55 -19.56
N PRO A 78 1.05 19.11 -20.44
CA PRO A 78 1.44 17.71 -20.53
C PRO A 78 1.98 17.17 -19.19
N PHE A 79 1.67 15.90 -18.87
CA PHE A 79 2.12 15.24 -17.64
C PHE A 79 3.62 15.38 -17.40
N THR A 80 4.43 15.12 -18.44
CA THR A 80 5.89 15.16 -18.37
C THR A 80 6.42 16.53 -17.94
N GLN A 81 5.84 17.61 -18.48
CA GLN A 81 6.19 18.97 -18.10
C GLN A 81 5.80 19.27 -16.64
N VAL A 82 4.57 18.91 -16.24
CA VAL A 82 4.07 19.20 -14.89
C VAL A 82 4.88 18.46 -13.83
N VAL A 83 5.23 17.20 -14.07
CA VAL A 83 5.98 16.42 -13.08
C VAL A 83 7.45 16.85 -13.01
N GLU A 84 8.06 17.31 -14.11
CA GLU A 84 9.38 17.94 -14.07
C GLU A 84 9.36 19.24 -13.25
N ASP A 85 8.35 20.10 -13.48
CA ASP A 85 8.13 21.30 -12.69
C ASP A 85 7.93 20.97 -11.20
N PHE A 86 7.12 19.95 -10.91
CA PHE A 86 6.85 19.49 -9.55
C PHE A 86 8.11 18.97 -8.84
N LEU A 87 8.90 18.11 -9.51
CA LEU A 87 10.12 17.56 -8.92
C LEU A 87 11.19 18.63 -8.71
N ARG A 88 11.32 19.59 -9.64
CA ARG A 88 12.15 20.79 -9.42
C ARG A 88 11.66 21.60 -8.22
N TRP A 89 10.34 21.79 -8.10
CA TRP A 89 9.75 22.51 -6.99
C TRP A 89 9.97 21.79 -5.65
N CYS A 90 9.93 20.46 -5.59
CA CYS A 90 10.26 19.70 -4.37
C CYS A 90 11.65 20.07 -3.83
N GLY A 91 12.62 20.28 -4.73
CA GLY A 91 14.00 20.58 -4.40
C GLY A 91 14.76 19.37 -3.89
N GLU A 92 15.77 19.62 -3.06
CA GLU A 92 16.59 18.58 -2.44
C GLU A 92 16.18 18.36 -0.97
N ASP A 93 16.50 17.18 -0.42
CA ASP A 93 16.25 16.81 0.99
C ASP A 93 14.79 16.99 1.46
N TYR A 94 13.93 16.07 1.07
CA TYR A 94 12.52 16.05 1.46
C TYR A 94 11.98 14.63 1.71
N ILE A 95 10.83 14.57 2.39
CA ILE A 95 10.03 13.34 2.53
C ILE A 95 8.62 13.57 2.00
N PHE A 96 8.10 12.62 1.23
CA PHE A 96 6.70 12.64 0.80
C PHE A 96 5.75 12.37 1.97
N CYS A 97 4.64 13.07 1.97
CA CYS A 97 3.54 12.91 2.91
C CYS A 97 2.24 12.82 2.11
N THR A 98 1.42 11.79 2.33
CA THR A 98 0.21 11.55 1.52
C THR A 98 -0.93 11.07 2.41
N TRP A 99 -2.19 11.26 1.98
CA TRP A 99 -3.35 10.72 2.69
C TRP A 99 -3.62 9.27 2.30
N GLY A 100 -2.72 8.37 2.73
CA GLY A 100 -2.73 6.96 2.35
C GLY A 100 -1.65 6.66 1.30
N PRO A 101 -1.55 5.40 0.82
CA PRO A 101 -0.37 4.96 0.07
C PRO A 101 -0.46 5.10 -1.45
N LEU A 102 -1.61 5.47 -2.02
CA LEU A 102 -1.86 5.32 -3.45
C LEU A 102 -1.15 6.37 -4.31
N ASP A 103 -1.08 7.63 -3.86
CA ASP A 103 -0.55 8.73 -4.66
C ASP A 103 0.88 8.48 -5.12
N LEU A 104 1.73 8.01 -4.21
CA LEU A 104 3.13 7.75 -4.52
C LEU A 104 3.31 6.52 -5.44
N THR A 105 2.44 5.51 -5.33
CA THR A 105 2.42 4.38 -6.26
C THR A 105 2.01 4.86 -7.66
N GLU A 106 0.94 5.65 -7.77
CA GLU A 106 0.41 6.09 -9.06
C GLU A 106 1.30 7.14 -9.73
N LEU A 107 1.96 8.01 -8.96
CA LEU A 107 3.01 8.91 -9.49
C LEU A 107 4.13 8.11 -10.17
N GLN A 108 4.66 7.08 -9.50
CA GLN A 108 5.71 6.25 -10.07
C GLN A 108 5.23 5.43 -11.28
N ARG A 109 3.97 4.99 -11.26
CA ARG A 109 3.37 4.29 -12.40
C ARG A 109 3.24 5.21 -13.62
N ASN A 110 2.76 6.43 -13.43
CA ASN A 110 2.66 7.43 -14.50
C ASN A 110 4.05 7.80 -15.04
N LEU A 111 5.05 8.01 -14.17
CA LEU A 111 6.44 8.22 -14.60
C LEU A 111 6.95 7.08 -15.49
N ARG A 112 6.72 5.82 -15.08
CA ARG A 112 7.10 4.64 -15.88
C ARG A 112 6.38 4.60 -17.23
N TYR A 113 5.07 4.89 -17.26
CA TYR A 113 4.28 4.88 -18.48
C TYR A 113 4.76 5.91 -19.51
N TYR A 114 5.09 7.13 -19.06
CA TYR A 114 5.61 8.21 -19.91
C TYR A 114 7.12 8.12 -20.17
N GLY A 115 7.78 7.03 -19.78
CA GLY A 115 9.21 6.80 -20.04
C GLY A 115 10.15 7.71 -19.25
N MET A 116 9.69 8.26 -18.12
CA MET A 116 10.46 9.16 -17.27
C MET A 116 11.31 8.39 -16.25
N ALA A 117 12.33 9.06 -15.71
CA ALA A 117 13.18 8.48 -14.67
C ALA A 117 12.33 8.11 -13.43
N PRO A 118 12.60 6.95 -12.80
CA PRO A 118 11.90 6.57 -11.58
C PRO A 118 12.31 7.46 -10.40
N LEU A 119 11.38 7.73 -9.48
CA LEU A 119 11.68 8.48 -8.24
C LEU A 119 12.75 7.80 -7.38
N SER A 120 12.80 6.47 -7.42
CA SER A 120 13.77 5.67 -6.67
C SER A 120 13.96 4.31 -7.35
N ARG A 121 15.13 3.70 -7.14
CA ARG A 121 15.44 2.33 -7.58
C ARG A 121 14.92 1.26 -6.62
N GLY A 122 14.47 1.65 -5.43
CA GLY A 122 13.94 0.75 -4.40
C GLY A 122 12.78 1.41 -3.64
N PRO A 123 12.38 0.83 -2.49
CA PRO A 123 11.24 1.33 -1.73
C PRO A 123 11.43 2.78 -1.27
N ILE A 124 10.37 3.59 -1.34
CA ILE A 124 10.41 4.98 -0.91
C ILE A 124 9.79 5.07 0.48
N ALA A 125 10.55 5.58 1.46
CA ALA A 125 10.02 5.91 2.76
C ALA A 125 9.17 7.20 2.66
N PHE A 126 7.98 7.19 3.24
CA PHE A 126 7.06 8.33 3.23
C PHE A 126 6.21 8.37 4.51
N LEU A 127 5.58 9.51 4.77
CA LEU A 127 4.60 9.67 5.84
C LEU A 127 3.19 9.46 5.31
N ASP A 128 2.61 8.31 5.64
CA ASP A 128 1.19 8.04 5.46
C ASP A 128 0.42 8.78 6.56
N VAL A 129 -0.05 10.01 6.26
CA VAL A 129 -0.66 10.90 7.26
C VAL A 129 -1.96 10.30 7.81
N GLN A 130 -2.70 9.52 7.00
CA GLN A 130 -3.88 8.79 7.45
C GLN A 130 -3.52 7.75 8.53
N LYS A 131 -2.42 7.02 8.36
CA LYS A 131 -1.89 6.12 9.40
C LYS A 131 -1.40 6.89 10.62
N LEU A 132 -0.70 8.01 10.44
CA LEU A 132 -0.18 8.81 11.55
C LEU A 132 -1.32 9.40 12.39
N PHE A 133 -2.37 9.91 11.75
CA PHE A 133 -3.59 10.37 12.40
C PHE A 133 -4.21 9.27 13.28
N SER A 134 -4.38 8.06 12.74
CA SER A 134 -4.90 6.93 13.50
C SER A 134 -4.03 6.55 14.71
N ILE A 135 -2.71 6.76 14.60
CA ILE A 135 -1.79 6.51 15.72
C ILE A 135 -1.91 7.57 16.81
N ALA A 136 -2.05 8.84 16.41
CA ALA A 136 -2.12 9.97 17.33
C ALA A 136 -3.48 10.08 18.03
N TYR A 137 -4.58 9.79 17.33
CA TYR A 137 -5.92 10.18 17.77
C TYR A 137 -6.95 9.04 17.79
N GLU A 138 -6.63 7.86 17.28
CA GLU A 138 -7.56 6.70 17.27
C GLU A 138 -6.88 5.41 17.78
N ASP A 139 -7.26 4.25 17.24
CA ASP A 139 -6.89 2.91 17.70
C ASP A 139 -5.65 2.32 16.98
N ARG A 140 -4.89 3.16 16.26
CA ARG A 140 -3.74 2.81 15.40
C ARG A 140 -4.10 1.95 14.16
N LYS A 141 -5.33 1.48 14.03
CA LYS A 141 -5.77 0.51 13.01
C LYS A 141 -6.74 1.10 12.00
N SER A 142 -7.63 1.96 12.44
CA SER A 142 -8.68 2.61 11.65
C SER A 142 -8.07 3.50 10.58
N ARG A 143 -8.71 3.57 9.42
CA ARG A 143 -8.28 4.40 8.29
C ARG A 143 -9.49 5.20 7.86
N ARG A 144 -9.45 6.50 8.16
CA ARG A 144 -10.56 7.44 7.97
C ARG A 144 -10.36 8.24 6.69
N ALA A 145 -11.45 8.73 6.11
CA ALA A 145 -11.38 9.75 5.08
C ALA A 145 -10.73 11.03 5.63
N LEU A 146 -10.15 11.85 4.77
CA LEU A 146 -9.48 13.09 5.17
C LEU A 146 -10.44 14.04 5.89
N GLU A 147 -11.64 14.20 5.34
CA GLU A 147 -12.68 15.06 5.91
C GLU A 147 -13.00 14.70 7.37
N TRP A 148 -13.04 13.42 7.72
CA TRP A 148 -13.25 12.98 9.10
C TRP A 148 -12.15 13.47 10.04
N ALA A 149 -10.89 13.45 9.60
CA ALA A 149 -9.78 13.93 10.40
C ALA A 149 -9.78 15.46 10.54
N VAL A 150 -10.19 16.17 9.49
CA VAL A 150 -10.39 17.63 9.50
C VAL A 150 -11.46 18.00 10.52
N ASP A 151 -12.61 17.31 10.50
CA ASP A 151 -13.69 17.52 11.47
C ASP A 151 -13.25 17.17 12.89
N TYR A 152 -12.60 16.02 13.09
CA TYR A 152 -12.13 15.58 14.41
C TYR A 152 -11.14 16.57 15.05
N LEU A 153 -10.27 17.20 14.24
CA LEU A 153 -9.29 18.17 14.71
C LEU A 153 -9.83 19.61 14.73
N GLU A 154 -11.12 19.81 14.43
CA GLU A 154 -11.77 21.12 14.36
C GLU A 154 -11.02 22.08 13.42
N ILE A 155 -10.44 21.54 12.35
CA ILE A 155 -9.75 22.35 11.33
C ILE A 155 -10.82 23.05 10.50
N LYS A 156 -10.76 24.39 10.46
CA LYS A 156 -11.64 25.21 9.62
C LYS A 156 -11.61 24.74 8.17
N LYS A 157 -12.77 24.39 7.62
CA LYS A 157 -12.98 24.07 6.21
C LYS A 157 -13.15 25.37 5.39
N ASP A 158 -12.04 25.93 4.94
CA ASP A 158 -11.96 27.20 4.20
C ASP A 158 -12.00 27.02 2.67
N ILE A 159 -11.69 25.82 2.16
CA ILE A 159 -11.77 25.44 0.75
C ILE A 159 -12.54 24.13 0.53
N PRO A 160 -13.24 23.92 -0.61
CA PRO A 160 -13.93 22.66 -0.90
C PRO A 160 -12.96 21.48 -1.01
N PHE A 161 -13.41 20.27 -0.65
CA PHE A 161 -12.68 19.01 -0.86
C PHE A 161 -12.72 18.54 -2.32
N HIS A 162 -11.97 17.47 -2.63
CA HIS A 162 -11.98 16.76 -3.91
C HIS A 162 -11.38 17.56 -5.07
N ARG A 163 -10.33 18.31 -4.71
CA ARG A 163 -9.32 18.85 -5.60
C ARG A 163 -7.97 18.48 -5.00
N ALA A 164 -7.00 18.17 -5.85
CA ALA A 164 -5.70 17.72 -5.34
C ALA A 164 -5.07 18.75 -4.39
N PHE A 165 -5.18 20.04 -4.72
CA PHE A 165 -4.65 21.10 -3.87
C PHE A 165 -5.35 21.18 -2.51
N SER A 166 -6.68 21.07 -2.46
CA SER A 166 -7.42 21.17 -1.20
C SER A 166 -7.09 20.02 -0.27
N ASP A 167 -6.98 18.82 -0.83
CA ASP A 167 -6.75 17.61 -0.06
C ASP A 167 -5.29 17.57 0.43
N ALA A 168 -4.34 18.08 -0.37
CA ALA A 168 -2.98 18.35 0.09
C ALA A 168 -2.93 19.42 1.20
N TYR A 169 -3.69 20.51 1.08
CA TYR A 169 -3.79 21.56 2.11
C TYR A 169 -4.29 21.01 3.44
N TYR A 170 -5.42 20.31 3.44
CA TYR A 170 -5.97 19.73 4.66
C TYR A 170 -5.07 18.63 5.23
N THR A 171 -4.45 17.81 4.38
CA THR A 171 -3.46 16.82 4.83
C THR A 171 -2.28 17.50 5.53
N ALA A 172 -1.80 18.63 5.02
CA ALA A 172 -0.75 19.42 5.65
C ALA A 172 -1.19 19.99 7.01
N ARG A 173 -2.43 20.48 7.12
CA ARG A 173 -3.01 20.96 8.38
C ARG A 173 -3.10 19.82 9.42
N VAL A 174 -3.53 18.63 9.01
CA VAL A 174 -3.59 17.45 9.88
C VAL A 174 -2.19 17.04 10.33
N LEU A 175 -1.21 16.98 9.41
CA LEU A 175 0.17 16.65 9.76
C LEU A 175 0.78 17.67 10.74
N ALA A 176 0.56 18.96 10.53
CA ALA A 176 1.01 20.03 11.43
C ALA A 176 0.38 19.91 12.82
N ALA A 177 -0.88 19.46 12.92
CA ALA A 177 -1.58 19.24 14.18
C ALA A 177 -1.02 18.07 15.00
N ILE A 178 -0.32 17.09 14.38
CA ILE A 178 0.33 15.99 15.11
C ILE A 178 1.56 16.54 15.84
N ARG A 179 1.43 16.71 17.16
CA ARG A 179 2.48 17.29 18.03
C ARG A 179 3.51 16.28 18.53
N ASP A 180 3.10 15.03 18.72
CA ASP A 180 3.99 13.98 19.24
C ASP A 180 5.02 13.55 18.17
N PRO A 181 6.32 13.82 18.38
CA PRO A 181 7.36 13.44 17.43
C PRO A 181 7.53 11.92 17.29
N GLU A 182 7.14 11.11 18.28
CA GLU A 182 7.21 9.65 18.19
C GLU A 182 6.24 9.10 17.13
N VAL A 183 5.11 9.80 16.91
CA VAL A 183 4.18 9.44 15.84
C VAL A 183 4.87 9.54 14.48
N LEU A 184 5.64 10.60 14.24
CA LEU A 184 6.33 10.83 12.95
C LEU A 184 7.38 9.77 12.62
N LYS A 185 7.92 9.05 13.63
CA LYS A 185 8.83 7.91 13.41
C LYS A 185 8.14 6.71 12.74
N ASN A 186 6.81 6.70 12.69
CA ASN A 186 6.03 5.61 12.10
C ASN A 186 5.94 5.71 10.57
N VAL A 187 7.07 5.74 9.89
CA VAL A 187 7.15 5.79 8.42
C VAL A 187 6.44 4.60 7.74
N SER A 188 5.94 4.87 6.54
CA SER A 188 5.42 3.88 5.59
C SER A 188 6.41 3.73 4.44
N TYR A 189 6.24 2.66 3.65
CA TYR A 189 7.09 2.38 2.50
C TYR A 189 6.20 2.12 1.30
N ASP A 190 6.37 2.93 0.27
CA ASP A 190 5.90 2.59 -1.06
C ASP A 190 6.86 1.55 -1.64
N VAL A 191 6.29 0.49 -2.21
CA VAL A 191 7.04 -0.67 -2.71
C VAL A 191 6.71 -0.93 -4.18
N PHE A 192 6.42 0.14 -4.94
CA PHE A 192 6.28 0.05 -6.39
C PHE A 192 7.56 -0.48 -7.05
N ASN A 193 8.71 -0.07 -6.51
CA ASN A 193 10.01 -0.66 -6.77
C ASN A 193 10.48 -1.44 -5.51
N PRO A 194 10.35 -2.78 -5.48
CA PRO A 194 10.87 -3.58 -4.37
C PRO A 194 12.41 -3.52 -4.30
N PRO A 195 13.02 -3.88 -3.15
CA PRO A 195 14.46 -4.03 -3.03
C PRO A 195 15.06 -4.91 -4.13
N LEU A 196 16.23 -4.54 -4.65
CA LEU A 196 16.86 -5.27 -5.76
C LEU A 196 17.62 -6.51 -5.25
N CYS A 197 18.31 -6.37 -4.13
CA CYS A 197 19.15 -7.41 -3.52
C CYS A 197 18.85 -7.58 -2.03
N ARG A 198 19.58 -8.50 -1.38
CA ARG A 198 19.37 -8.84 0.05
C ARG A 198 19.81 -7.69 0.97
N GLU A 199 20.82 -6.94 0.55
CA GLU A 199 21.43 -5.84 1.28
C GLU A 199 20.50 -4.62 1.34
N GLU A 200 19.66 -4.44 0.33
CA GLU A 200 18.64 -3.38 0.25
C GLU A 200 17.31 -3.74 0.94
N GLU A 201 17.19 -4.95 1.51
CA GLU A 201 15.95 -5.37 2.17
C GLU A 201 15.64 -4.52 3.41
N ILE A 202 14.42 -3.99 3.48
CA ILE A 202 14.01 -3.12 4.59
C ILE A 202 13.79 -3.98 5.83
N LYS A 203 14.48 -3.64 6.93
CA LYS A 203 14.34 -4.26 8.26
C LYS A 203 14.22 -3.17 9.32
N VAL A 204 13.00 -2.74 9.62
CA VAL A 204 12.75 -1.63 10.54
C VAL A 204 11.95 -2.09 11.76
N GLN A 205 12.38 -1.63 12.93
CA GLN A 205 11.69 -1.84 14.19
C GLN A 205 10.92 -0.57 14.57
N PHE A 206 9.61 -0.70 14.75
CA PHE A 206 8.75 0.29 15.38
C PHE A 206 8.43 -0.18 16.81
N ASP A 207 7.82 0.68 17.62
CA ASP A 207 7.57 0.42 19.04
C ASP A 207 6.80 -0.88 19.28
N THR A 208 5.76 -1.12 18.46
CA THR A 208 4.84 -2.24 18.65
C THR A 208 5.05 -3.38 17.67
N TYR A 209 5.91 -3.22 16.66
CA TYR A 209 6.09 -4.23 15.63
C TYR A 209 7.38 -4.07 14.84
N PHE A 210 7.85 -5.17 14.25
CA PHE A 210 8.93 -5.19 13.28
C PHE A 210 8.38 -5.38 11.86
N LYS A 211 8.93 -4.64 10.90
CA LYS A 211 8.58 -4.73 9.48
C LYS A 211 9.80 -5.19 8.68
N TYR A 212 9.55 -6.14 7.80
CA TYR A 212 10.51 -6.65 6.82
C TYR A 212 9.91 -6.57 5.41
N ILE A 213 10.66 -6.02 4.46
CA ILE A 213 10.33 -6.00 3.04
C ILE A 213 11.47 -6.68 2.29
N SER A 214 11.17 -7.79 1.62
CA SER A 214 12.16 -8.57 0.89
C SER A 214 12.44 -8.01 -0.49
N ARG A 215 13.55 -8.46 -1.09
CA ARG A 215 13.75 -8.42 -2.54
C ARG A 215 12.69 -9.23 -3.28
N THR A 216 12.74 -9.19 -4.61
CA THR A 216 11.87 -10.03 -5.45
C THR A 216 12.34 -11.49 -5.52
N PHE A 217 11.38 -12.38 -5.73
CA PHE A 217 11.55 -13.81 -5.95
C PHE A 217 10.83 -14.20 -7.24
N PRO A 218 11.30 -15.24 -7.96
CA PRO A 218 10.66 -15.68 -9.19
C PRO A 218 9.20 -16.09 -8.98
N ASP A 219 8.91 -16.74 -7.85
CA ASP A 219 7.57 -17.15 -7.50
C ASP A 219 7.35 -17.22 -5.98
N LYS A 220 6.11 -17.52 -5.63
CA LYS A 220 5.65 -17.67 -4.25
C LYS A 220 6.32 -18.84 -3.50
N THR A 221 6.66 -19.92 -4.19
CA THR A 221 7.32 -21.10 -3.59
C THR A 221 8.73 -20.73 -3.17
N ALA A 222 9.49 -20.08 -4.05
CA ALA A 222 10.83 -19.56 -3.77
C ALA A 222 10.81 -18.55 -2.61
N ALA A 223 9.84 -17.62 -2.61
CA ALA A 223 9.69 -16.65 -1.52
C ALA A 223 9.44 -17.32 -0.16
N LEU A 224 8.59 -18.35 -0.11
CA LEU A 224 8.27 -19.06 1.14
C LEU A 224 9.40 -20.01 1.61
N ALA A 225 10.26 -20.45 0.69
CA ALA A 225 11.44 -21.26 1.00
C ALA A 225 12.63 -20.42 1.51
N ASP A 226 12.63 -19.09 1.27
CA ASP A 226 13.71 -18.22 1.73
C ASP A 226 13.80 -18.22 3.27
N ARG A 227 15.04 -18.36 3.78
CA ARG A 227 15.35 -18.48 5.21
C ARG A 227 14.98 -17.22 5.98
N GLU A 228 15.19 -16.04 5.42
CA GLU A 228 14.87 -14.76 6.07
C GLU A 228 13.35 -14.56 6.10
N VAL A 229 12.64 -14.86 4.99
CA VAL A 229 11.18 -14.80 4.93
C VAL A 229 10.54 -15.72 5.97
N SER A 230 10.96 -16.98 6.00
CA SER A 230 10.39 -18.04 6.85
C SER A 230 10.83 -17.97 8.33
N SER A 231 11.87 -17.19 8.64
CA SER A 231 12.39 -17.01 9.99
C SER A 231 11.37 -16.38 10.94
N SER A 232 11.49 -16.79 12.20
CA SER A 232 10.79 -16.20 13.34
C SER A 232 11.84 -15.77 14.35
N LYS A 233 12.31 -14.52 14.24
CA LYS A 233 13.30 -13.92 15.15
C LYS A 233 12.60 -12.93 16.07
N CYS A 234 12.87 -13.01 17.38
CA CYS A 234 12.43 -11.98 18.31
C CYS A 234 13.09 -10.67 17.92
N TYR A 235 12.31 -9.63 17.60
CA TYR A 235 12.89 -8.34 17.22
C TYR A 235 13.47 -7.57 18.41
N LEU A 236 13.11 -7.93 19.65
CA LEU A 236 13.64 -7.32 20.87
C LEU A 236 14.97 -7.97 21.33
N CYS A 237 14.99 -9.28 21.61
CA CYS A 237 16.22 -9.97 22.06
C CYS A 237 17.02 -10.66 20.94
N ARG A 238 16.59 -10.56 19.68
CA ARG A 238 17.27 -11.13 18.50
C ARG A 238 17.45 -12.66 18.51
N ARG A 239 16.81 -13.39 19.43
CA ARG A 239 16.84 -14.87 19.45
C ARG A 239 15.96 -15.48 18.37
N ASN A 240 16.39 -16.61 17.82
CA ASN A 240 15.56 -17.45 16.96
C ASN A 240 14.49 -18.15 17.79
N LEU A 241 13.24 -18.11 17.33
CA LEU A 241 12.09 -18.59 18.08
C LEU A 241 11.53 -19.89 17.48
N ARG A 242 11.13 -20.81 18.37
CA ARG A 242 10.40 -22.01 17.98
C ARG A 242 8.94 -21.65 17.68
N LYS A 243 8.42 -22.15 16.56
CA LYS A 243 7.03 -21.94 16.13
C LYS A 243 6.10 -22.81 16.97
N LYS A 244 5.15 -22.18 17.66
CA LYS A 244 4.02 -22.86 18.33
C LYS A 244 2.88 -23.12 17.36
N VAL A 245 2.70 -22.22 16.38
CA VAL A 245 1.80 -22.42 15.24
C VAL A 245 2.63 -22.32 13.96
N LYS A 246 2.69 -23.41 13.20
CA LYS A 246 3.37 -23.45 11.89
C LYS A 246 2.69 -22.51 10.89
N TRP A 247 3.43 -22.09 9.86
CA TRP A 247 2.91 -21.24 8.80
C TRP A 247 1.64 -21.83 8.17
N PHE A 248 0.58 -21.02 8.08
CA PHE A 248 -0.65 -21.37 7.37
C PHE A 248 -1.21 -20.15 6.64
N SER A 249 -2.10 -20.39 5.69
CA SER A 249 -2.82 -19.33 4.98
C SER A 249 -4.31 -19.66 4.88
N PRO A 250 -5.21 -18.73 5.23
CA PRO A 250 -6.65 -18.92 5.04
C PRO A 250 -7.12 -18.62 3.62
N ASN A 251 -6.33 -17.89 2.81
CA ASN A 251 -6.78 -17.35 1.52
C ASN A 251 -5.69 -17.35 0.42
N GLY A 252 -4.56 -18.01 0.67
CA GLY A 252 -3.41 -18.05 -0.23
C GLY A 252 -2.64 -16.73 -0.42
N ARG A 253 -3.09 -15.62 0.17
CA ARG A 253 -2.46 -14.28 0.05
C ARG A 253 -1.80 -13.82 1.35
N HIS A 254 -2.39 -14.18 2.49
CA HIS A 254 -1.89 -13.85 3.82
C HIS A 254 -1.41 -15.10 4.53
N TYR A 255 -0.19 -15.06 5.05
CA TYR A 255 0.46 -16.14 5.76
C TYR A 255 0.66 -15.75 7.21
N TYR A 256 0.39 -16.67 8.12
CA TYR A 256 0.49 -16.45 9.56
C TYR A 256 1.29 -17.57 10.21
N CYS A 257 2.15 -17.21 11.16
CA CYS A 257 2.70 -18.15 12.14
C CYS A 257 2.76 -17.49 13.52
N VAL A 258 2.86 -18.31 14.56
CA VAL A 258 3.09 -17.84 15.93
C VAL A 258 4.32 -18.58 16.47
N ALA A 259 5.27 -17.81 16.96
CA ALA A 259 6.45 -18.32 17.68
C ALA A 259 6.42 -17.82 19.12
N TYR A 260 7.23 -18.42 20.00
CA TYR A 260 7.28 -18.04 21.41
C TYR A 260 8.68 -17.62 21.81
N CYS A 261 8.78 -16.51 22.53
CA CYS A 261 10.00 -16.00 23.15
C CYS A 261 9.86 -16.07 24.66
N ASP A 262 10.78 -16.76 25.33
CA ASP A 262 10.72 -16.94 26.80
C ASP A 262 10.81 -15.62 27.59
N LYS A 263 11.29 -14.55 26.95
CA LYS A 263 11.37 -13.20 27.55
C LYS A 263 10.18 -12.29 27.21
N HIS A 264 9.57 -12.48 26.04
CA HIS A 264 8.64 -11.48 25.47
C HIS A 264 7.29 -12.07 25.05
N GLY A 265 7.08 -13.37 25.21
CA GLY A 265 5.81 -14.04 24.93
C GLY A 265 5.60 -14.41 23.47
N PHE A 266 4.33 -14.45 23.05
CA PHE A 266 3.92 -14.93 21.73
C PHE A 266 4.20 -13.88 20.64
N LEU A 267 5.05 -14.23 19.69
CA LEU A 267 5.34 -13.43 18.51
C LEU A 267 4.50 -13.93 17.33
N LYS A 268 3.55 -13.11 16.89
CA LYS A 268 2.80 -13.32 15.65
C LYS A 268 3.59 -12.76 14.47
N CYS A 269 3.82 -13.58 13.46
CA CYS A 269 4.33 -13.12 12.15
C CYS A 269 3.21 -13.19 11.11
N LYS A 270 2.99 -12.09 10.40
CA LYS A 270 2.09 -12.01 9.23
C LYS A 270 2.89 -11.65 8.00
N THR A 271 2.88 -12.53 7.01
CA THR A 271 3.50 -12.35 5.70
C THR A 271 2.41 -12.08 4.66
N ARG A 272 2.58 -11.01 3.88
CA ARG A 272 1.78 -10.71 2.68
C ARG A 272 2.67 -10.91 1.47
N ILE A 273 2.20 -11.70 0.51
CA ILE A 273 2.88 -11.91 -0.77
C ILE A 273 2.24 -10.98 -1.79
N ARG A 274 3.07 -10.16 -2.43
CA ARG A 274 2.66 -9.19 -3.44
C ARG A 274 3.28 -9.57 -4.78
N LYS A 275 2.55 -9.33 -5.86
CA LYS A 275 3.04 -9.53 -7.22
C LYS A 275 3.55 -8.21 -7.77
N THR A 276 4.64 -8.27 -8.53
CA THR A 276 5.11 -7.18 -9.37
C THR A 276 4.49 -7.28 -10.76
N GLU A 277 4.64 -6.23 -11.58
CA GLU A 277 4.11 -6.19 -12.94
C GLU A 277 4.78 -7.22 -13.87
N ASP A 278 6.05 -7.55 -13.61
CA ASP A 278 6.82 -8.58 -14.34
C ASP A 278 6.54 -10.02 -13.86
N GLY A 279 5.50 -10.22 -13.04
CA GLY A 279 5.05 -11.55 -12.60
C GLY A 279 5.83 -12.15 -11.43
N LYS A 280 6.94 -11.54 -11.01
CA LYS A 280 7.68 -11.91 -9.78
C LYS A 280 6.86 -11.58 -8.54
N VAL A 281 7.39 -11.97 -7.37
CA VAL A 281 6.77 -11.68 -6.08
C VAL A 281 7.74 -11.09 -5.08
N TYR A 282 7.24 -10.30 -4.15
CA TYR A 282 7.99 -9.87 -2.96
C TYR A 282 7.14 -10.06 -1.70
N VAL A 283 7.80 -10.01 -0.54
CA VAL A 283 7.21 -10.28 0.76
C VAL A 283 7.23 -9.04 1.62
N VAL A 284 6.07 -8.69 2.20
CA VAL A 284 5.97 -7.77 3.32
C VAL A 284 5.60 -8.57 4.57
N LYS A 285 6.55 -8.70 5.50
CA LYS A 285 6.36 -9.38 6.79
C LYS A 285 6.25 -8.36 7.90
N THR A 286 5.24 -8.54 8.76
CA THR A 286 5.06 -7.78 10.00
C THR A 286 5.06 -8.74 11.17
N SER A 287 5.82 -8.45 12.21
CA SER A 287 5.94 -9.28 13.40
C SER A 287 5.64 -8.45 14.65
N ARG A 288 4.75 -8.92 15.52
CA ARG A 288 4.37 -8.21 16.75
C ARG A 288 4.06 -9.20 17.87
N PHE A 289 4.30 -8.79 19.11
CA PHE A 289 3.83 -9.56 20.25
C PHE A 289 2.30 -9.50 20.37
N ILE A 290 1.71 -10.59 20.84
CA ILE A 290 0.27 -10.76 21.01
C ILE A 290 -0.02 -11.44 22.34
N SER A 291 -1.24 -11.25 22.83
CA SER A 291 -1.73 -11.93 24.04
C SER A 291 -2.04 -13.42 23.76
N PRO A 292 -2.19 -14.24 24.80
CA PRO A 292 -2.65 -15.63 24.67
C PRO A 292 -4.02 -15.74 23.96
N GLU A 293 -4.97 -14.85 24.24
CA GLU A 293 -6.30 -14.86 23.61
C GLU A 293 -6.21 -14.59 22.10
N ASP A 294 -5.33 -13.66 21.70
CA ASP A 294 -5.05 -13.40 20.28
C ASP A 294 -4.36 -14.59 19.57
N MET A 295 -3.62 -15.41 20.33
CA MET A 295 -2.99 -16.63 19.84
C MET A 295 -4.03 -17.73 19.61
N GLU A 296 -4.97 -17.91 20.53
CA GLU A 296 -6.09 -18.86 20.40
C GLU A 296 -6.96 -18.54 19.18
N LYS A 297 -7.34 -17.27 19.00
CA LYS A 297 -8.06 -16.81 17.79
C LYS A 297 -7.33 -17.14 16.48
N LEU A 298 -5.99 -17.14 16.49
CA LEU A 298 -5.20 -17.56 15.31
C LEU A 298 -5.20 -19.07 15.10
N VAL A 299 -5.24 -19.86 16.18
CA VAL A 299 -5.37 -21.32 16.12
C VAL A 299 -6.74 -21.69 15.54
N GLU A 300 -7.81 -21.10 16.03
CA GLU A 300 -9.17 -21.28 15.49
C GLU A 300 -9.23 -20.95 14.00
N ARG A 301 -8.65 -19.81 13.61
CA ARG A 301 -8.58 -19.38 12.20
C ARG A 301 -7.82 -20.39 11.32
N ARG A 302 -6.74 -20.99 11.83
CA ARG A 302 -5.98 -22.04 11.13
C ARG A 302 -6.85 -23.27 10.92
N ASP A 303 -7.54 -23.71 11.95
CA ASP A 303 -8.33 -24.94 11.92
C ASP A 303 -9.55 -24.80 11.03
N HIS A 304 -10.20 -23.63 11.05
CA HIS A 304 -11.23 -23.27 10.07
C HIS A 304 -10.70 -23.32 8.63
N ALA A 305 -9.54 -22.71 8.35
CA ALA A 305 -8.94 -22.75 7.01
C ALA A 305 -8.65 -24.19 6.53
N ARG A 306 -8.15 -25.05 7.43
CA ARG A 306 -7.91 -26.48 7.12
C ARG A 306 -9.20 -27.22 6.79
N LYS A 307 -10.27 -27.00 7.56
CA LYS A 307 -11.59 -27.58 7.28
C LYS A 307 -12.10 -27.18 5.89
N MET A 308 -12.02 -25.89 5.56
CA MET A 308 -12.46 -25.39 4.24
C MET A 308 -11.65 -25.98 3.07
N HIS A 309 -10.31 -26.06 3.21
CA HIS A 309 -9.46 -26.67 2.18
C HIS A 309 -9.70 -28.18 2.03
N SER A 310 -10.01 -28.89 3.12
CA SER A 310 -10.37 -30.32 3.05
C SER A 310 -11.70 -30.54 2.33
N HIS A 311 -12.72 -29.72 2.61
CA HIS A 311 -14.02 -29.81 1.92
C HIS A 311 -13.88 -29.50 0.42
N SER A 312 -13.15 -28.45 0.06
CA SER A 312 -12.88 -28.10 -1.35
C SER A 312 -12.15 -29.20 -2.13
N ARG A 313 -11.22 -29.93 -1.50
CA ARG A 313 -10.56 -31.09 -2.13
C ARG A 313 -11.50 -32.28 -2.28
N LYS A 314 -12.39 -32.52 -1.30
CA LYS A 314 -13.38 -33.60 -1.35
C LYS A 314 -14.46 -33.35 -2.41
N THR A 315 -14.86 -32.10 -2.65
CA THR A 315 -15.82 -31.75 -3.69
C THR A 315 -15.18 -31.74 -5.09
N ALA A 316 -13.93 -31.30 -5.23
CA ALA A 316 -13.19 -31.37 -6.49
C ALA A 316 -12.85 -32.82 -6.92
N GLY A 317 -12.74 -33.76 -5.97
CA GLY A 317 -12.57 -35.19 -6.24
C GLY A 317 -13.86 -35.95 -6.59
N LYS A 318 -15.02 -35.29 -6.57
CA LYS A 318 -16.32 -35.84 -6.98
C LYS A 318 -16.84 -35.18 -8.28
N GLY A 319 -15.95 -35.00 -9.27
CA GLY A 319 -16.38 -34.78 -10.66
C GLY A 319 -16.99 -36.07 -11.22
N PRO A 320 -17.90 -36.02 -12.22
CA PRO A 320 -18.77 -37.14 -12.54
C PRO A 320 -17.95 -38.35 -13.01
N ASP A 321 -18.09 -39.46 -12.28
CA ASP A 321 -17.70 -40.78 -12.76
C ASP A 321 -18.41 -41.03 -14.09
N LYS A 322 -17.62 -41.24 -15.16
CA LYS A 322 -18.10 -41.81 -16.41
C LYS A 322 -18.59 -43.23 -16.11
N ALA A 323 -19.89 -43.34 -15.80
CA ALA A 323 -20.56 -44.62 -15.72
C ALA A 323 -20.76 -45.20 -17.12
N GLY A 324 -20.14 -46.37 -17.34
CA GLY A 324 -20.78 -47.47 -18.07
C GLY A 324 -20.66 -47.46 -19.59
N GLN A 325 -19.56 -48.00 -20.10
CA GLN A 325 -19.64 -48.86 -21.27
C GLN A 325 -20.49 -50.08 -20.92
N THR A 326 -21.52 -50.36 -21.71
CA THR A 326 -22.01 -51.72 -21.92
C THR A 326 -21.95 -52.00 -23.41
N ARG A 327 -20.98 -52.83 -23.80
CA ARG A 327 -20.98 -53.59 -25.06
C ARG A 327 -21.94 -54.76 -24.90
N GLY A 328 -22.69 -55.09 -25.96
CA GLY A 328 -23.57 -56.27 -25.98
C GLY A 328 -24.26 -56.45 -27.34
N SER A 329 -23.58 -57.20 -28.20
CA SER A 329 -23.81 -57.55 -29.59
C SER A 329 -25.04 -58.44 -29.90
N ILE A 330 -25.40 -58.46 -31.20
CA ILE A 330 -26.06 -59.54 -31.99
C ILE A 330 -27.59 -59.68 -31.86
N SER A 331 -28.31 -59.19 -32.88
CA SER A 331 -28.87 -60.00 -33.98
C SER A 331 -29.42 -59.07 -35.06
#